data_AF-A0A2K9NVI6-F1
#
_entry.id   AF-A0A2K9NVI6-F1
#
_cell.length_a   1.000
_cell.length_b   1.000
_cell.length_c   1.000
_cell.angle_alpha   90.00
_cell.angle_beta   90.00
_cell.angle_gamma   90.00
#
_symmetry.space_group_name_H-M   'P 1'
#
loop_
_entity.id
_entity.type
_entity.pdbx_description
1 polymer ?
#
loop_
_entity_poly.entity_id
_entity_poly.type
_entity_poly.pdbx_seq_one_letter_code
_entity_poly.pdbx_strand_id
1 'polypeptide(L)'
;MKKRSNLKNKFNFWFLNFHKELMKTSAIGKKMLTASRTNAHLKETYEELGKLLERGVDNGDVDWDSPKMRALLHTIKACKRDLEEIESKMNKIKFPAIDLKKDDD
;
A
#
# COMPACT_ATOMS: atom_id res chain seq x y z
N MET A 1 -8.84 -35.10 -36.43
CA MET A 1 -9.46 -33.94 -35.72
C MET A 1 -8.67 -33.42 -34.50
N LYS A 2 -7.33 -33.55 -34.40
CA LYS A 2 -6.55 -33.20 -33.18
C LYS A 2 -5.97 -31.76 -33.10
N LYS A 3 -5.93 -30.99 -34.20
CA LYS A 3 -5.25 -29.67 -34.25
C LYS A 3 -6.08 -28.49 -33.67
N ARG A 4 -7.41 -28.52 -33.79
CA ARG A 4 -8.31 -27.42 -33.33
C ARG A 4 -8.46 -27.34 -31.81
N SER A 5 -8.40 -28.47 -31.11
CA SER A 5 -8.51 -28.55 -29.64
C SER A 5 -7.29 -27.93 -28.94
N ASN A 6 -6.08 -28.14 -29.47
CA ASN A 6 -4.86 -27.56 -28.92
C ASN A 6 -4.81 -26.03 -29.04
N LEU A 7 -5.34 -25.47 -30.12
CA LEU A 7 -5.37 -24.01 -30.31
C LEU A 7 -6.37 -23.34 -29.35
N LYS A 8 -7.56 -23.92 -29.19
CA LYS A 8 -8.57 -23.45 -28.22
C LYS A 8 -8.06 -23.55 -26.78
N ASN A 9 -7.36 -24.63 -26.43
CA ASN A 9 -6.77 -24.79 -25.09
C ASN A 9 -5.65 -23.78 -24.84
N LYS A 10 -4.79 -23.50 -25.83
CA LYS A 10 -3.76 -22.45 -25.73
C LYS A 10 -4.36 -21.05 -25.59
N PHE A 11 -5.43 -20.75 -26.32
CA PHE A 11 -6.12 -19.47 -26.23
C PHE A 11 -6.82 -19.29 -24.88
N ASN A 12 -7.51 -20.31 -24.38
CA ASN A 12 -8.09 -20.29 -23.03
C ASN A 12 -7.02 -20.11 -21.97
N PHE A 13 -5.90 -20.81 -22.08
CA PHE A 13 -4.76 -20.66 -21.16
C PHE A 13 -4.19 -19.23 -21.19
N TRP A 14 -3.99 -18.66 -22.38
CA TRP A 14 -3.50 -17.30 -22.56
C TRP A 14 -4.46 -16.26 -21.98
N PHE A 15 -5.76 -16.38 -22.26
CA PHE A 15 -6.79 -15.48 -21.74
C PHE A 15 -6.89 -15.55 -20.21
N LEU A 16 -6.84 -16.76 -19.63
CA LEU A 16 -6.84 -16.96 -18.19
C LEU A 16 -5.62 -16.33 -17.52
N ASN A 17 -4.43 -16.47 -18.10
CA ASN A 17 -3.22 -15.86 -17.56
C ASN A 17 -3.22 -14.33 -17.69
N PHE A 18 -3.65 -13.80 -18.84
CA PHE A 18 -3.79 -12.36 -19.04
C PHE A 18 -4.79 -11.76 -18.04
N HIS A 19 -5.96 -12.38 -17.86
CA HIS A 19 -6.94 -11.93 -16.87
C HIS A 19 -6.36 -11.93 -15.45
N LYS A 20 -5.61 -12.98 -15.10
CA LYS A 20 -4.93 -13.09 -13.80
C LYS A 20 -3.88 -11.99 -13.60
N GLU A 21 -3.07 -11.69 -14.61
CA GLU A 21 -2.05 -10.63 -14.56
C GLU A 21 -2.66 -9.23 -14.54
N LEU A 22 -3.73 -9.01 -15.31
CA LEU A 22 -4.45 -7.73 -15.33
C LEU A 22 -5.11 -7.45 -13.97
N MET A 23 -5.73 -8.47 -13.36
CA MET A 23 -6.31 -8.34 -12.02
C MET A 23 -5.24 -8.07 -10.95
N LYS A 24 -4.07 -8.72 -11.03
CA LYS A 24 -2.93 -8.41 -10.14
C LYS A 24 -2.44 -6.98 -10.30
N THR A 25 -2.25 -6.53 -11.55
CA THR A 25 -1.77 -5.17 -11.85
C THR A 25 -2.76 -4.11 -11.37
N SER A 26 -4.06 -4.33 -11.59
CA SER A 26 -5.12 -3.45 -11.08
C SER A 26 -5.12 -3.39 -9.55
N ALA A 27 -4.97 -4.54 -8.87
CA ALA A 27 -4.88 -4.59 -7.41
C ALA A 27 -3.63 -3.85 -6.87
N ILE A 28 -2.48 -3.98 -7.56
CA ILE A 28 -1.26 -3.24 -7.23
C ILE A 28 -1.48 -1.74 -7.43
N GLY A 29 -2.05 -1.33 -8.58
CA GLY A 29 -2.31 0.07 -8.91
C GLY A 29 -3.24 0.74 -7.90
N LYS A 30 -4.34 0.06 -7.52
CA LYS A 30 -5.26 0.55 -6.49
C LYS A 30 -4.55 0.76 -5.15
N LYS A 31 -3.74 -0.20 -4.71
CA LYS A 31 -2.98 -0.11 -3.45
C LYS A 31 -1.93 0.99 -3.49
N MET A 32 -1.22 1.13 -4.61
CA MET A 32 -0.24 2.20 -4.81
C MET A 32 -0.89 3.58 -4.80
N LEU A 33 -2.08 3.73 -5.38
CA LEU A 33 -2.84 4.97 -5.35
C LEU A 33 -3.33 5.29 -3.92
N THR A 34 -3.79 4.29 -3.17
CA THR A 34 -4.09 4.44 -1.75
C THR A 34 -2.85 4.84 -0.95
N ALA A 35 -1.70 4.19 -1.14
CA ALA A 35 -0.45 4.58 -0.48
C ALA A 35 -0.05 6.01 -0.81
N SER A 36 -0.17 6.43 -2.07
CA SER A 36 0.11 7.81 -2.49
C SER A 36 -0.74 8.82 -1.73
N ARG A 37 -2.06 8.56 -1.63
CA ARG A 37 -2.98 9.41 -0.86
C ARG A 37 -2.65 9.42 0.64
N THR A 38 -2.39 8.26 1.25
CA THR A 38 -2.03 8.16 2.67
C THR A 38 -0.70 8.87 2.95
N ASN A 39 0.28 8.80 2.04
CA ASN A 39 1.54 9.48 2.18
C ASN A 39 1.40 11.00 2.06
N ALA A 40 0.57 11.50 1.13
CA ALA A 40 0.25 12.91 1.03
C ALA A 40 -0.40 13.42 2.34
N HIS A 41 -1.37 12.68 2.86
CA HIS A 41 -2.04 13.02 4.12
C HIS A 41 -1.08 12.99 5.32
N LEU A 42 -0.16 12.02 5.37
CA LEU A 42 0.89 11.95 6.38
C LEU A 42 1.78 13.21 6.35
N LYS A 43 2.19 13.62 5.15
CA LYS A 43 3.00 14.83 4.95
C LYS A 43 2.27 16.09 5.43
N GLU A 44 1.02 16.26 5.02
CA GLU A 44 0.16 17.38 5.46
C GLU A 44 0.03 17.42 6.99
N THR A 45 -0.19 16.25 7.61
CA THR A 45 -0.33 16.16 9.08
C THR A 45 0.96 16.57 9.80
N TYR A 46 2.14 16.19 9.28
CA TYR A 46 3.41 16.65 9.83
C TYR A 46 3.63 18.15 9.63
N GLU A 47 3.24 18.71 8.50
CA GLU A 47 3.32 20.16 8.26
C GLU A 47 2.41 20.92 9.23
N GLU A 48 1.18 20.44 9.48
CA GLU A 48 0.28 21.03 10.47
C GLU A 48 0.85 20.97 11.89
N LEU A 49 1.45 19.83 12.26
CA LEU A 49 2.14 19.65 13.53
C LEU A 49 3.31 20.62 13.67
N GLY A 50 4.13 20.75 12.62
CA GLY A 50 5.25 21.69 12.57
C GLY A 50 4.80 23.14 12.73
N LYS A 51 3.77 23.56 11.99
CA LYS A 51 3.17 24.92 12.10
C LYS A 51 2.55 25.19 13.46
N LEU A 52 2.08 24.15 14.16
CA LEU A 52 1.55 24.29 15.52
C LEU A 52 2.70 24.50 16.51
N LEU A 53 3.77 23.70 16.39
CA LEU A 53 4.96 23.82 17.21
C LEU A 53 5.70 25.14 16.99
N GLU A 54 5.91 25.54 15.74
CA GLU A 54 6.55 26.81 15.36
C GLU A 54 5.85 27.99 16.05
N ARG A 55 4.52 28.08 15.92
CA ARG A 55 3.74 29.12 16.61
C ARG A 55 3.82 29.04 18.13
N GLY A 56 3.85 27.84 18.71
CA GLY A 56 3.99 27.69 20.15
C GLY A 56 5.35 28.17 20.65
N VAL A 57 6.42 27.85 19.91
CA VAL A 57 7.79 28.29 20.22
C VAL A 57 7.92 29.81 20.09
N ASP A 58 7.39 30.40 19.02
CA ASP A 58 7.43 31.85 18.79
C ASP A 58 6.70 32.63 19.90
N ASN A 59 5.59 32.08 20.40
CA ASN A 59 4.81 32.68 21.48
C ASN A 59 5.35 32.33 22.88
N GLY A 60 6.35 31.46 22.99
CA GLY A 60 6.89 30.98 24.26
C GLY A 60 5.96 30.04 25.04
N ASP A 61 4.89 29.54 24.42
CA ASP A 61 3.89 28.67 25.02
C ASP A 61 3.56 27.49 24.09
N VAL A 62 4.17 26.33 24.38
CA VAL A 62 3.93 25.09 23.66
C VAL A 62 3.05 24.18 24.50
N ASP A 63 1.77 24.08 24.12
CA ASP A 63 0.85 23.12 24.72
C ASP A 63 1.01 21.72 24.10
N TRP A 64 1.90 20.93 24.71
CA TRP A 64 2.15 19.53 24.37
C TRP A 64 0.94 18.61 24.59
N ASP A 65 0.04 19.00 25.49
CA ASP A 65 -1.15 18.23 25.84
C ASP A 65 -2.41 18.73 25.13
N SER A 66 -2.27 19.66 24.19
CA SER A 66 -3.43 20.13 23.44
C SER A 66 -4.14 18.96 22.73
N PRO A 67 -5.49 18.92 22.75
CA PRO A 67 -6.25 17.91 22.03
C PRO A 67 -5.86 17.82 20.55
N LYS A 68 -5.48 18.96 19.96
CA LYS A 68 -5.01 19.06 18.58
C LYS A 68 -3.66 18.38 18.36
N MET A 69 -2.68 18.59 19.25
CA MET A 69 -1.38 17.90 19.22
C MET A 69 -1.57 16.38 19.26
N ARG A 70 -2.39 15.90 20.20
CA ARG A 70 -2.69 14.46 20.35
C ARG A 70 -3.39 13.89 19.12
N ALA A 71 -4.34 14.61 18.53
CA ALA A 71 -5.02 14.20 17.31
C ALA A 71 -4.05 14.07 16.13
N LEU A 72 -3.17 15.06 15.91
CA LEU A 72 -2.17 15.04 14.84
C LEU A 72 -1.20 13.85 15.00
N LEU A 73 -0.70 13.63 16.21
CA LEU A 73 0.18 12.48 16.51
C LEU A 73 -0.52 11.13 16.32
N HIS A 74 -1.80 11.04 16.68
CA HIS A 74 -2.60 9.84 16.44
C HIS A 74 -2.77 9.58 14.93
N THR A 75 -3.09 10.61 14.15
CA THR A 75 -3.20 10.52 12.69
C THR A 75 -1.88 10.09 12.05
N ILE A 76 -0.74 10.67 12.45
CA ILE A 76 0.59 10.27 11.99
C ILE A 76 0.84 8.77 12.24
N LYS A 77 0.52 8.28 13.45
CA LYS A 77 0.66 6.85 13.80
C LYS A 77 -0.28 5.96 12.98
N ALA A 78 -1.49 6.40 12.70
CA ALA A 78 -2.43 5.68 11.85
C ALA A 78 -1.90 5.58 10.41
N CYS A 79 -1.54 6.70 9.79
CA CYS A 79 -1.02 6.72 8.43
C CYS A 79 0.26 5.89 8.26
N LYS A 80 1.17 5.89 9.25
CA LYS A 80 2.36 5.02 9.24
C LYS A 80 2.00 3.53 9.20
N ARG A 81 1.08 3.11 10.09
CA ARG A 81 0.59 1.72 10.11
C ARG A 81 -0.08 1.33 8.80
N ASP A 82 -0.88 2.22 8.23
CA ASP A 82 -1.55 1.97 6.94
C ASP A 82 -0.54 1.80 5.80
N LEU A 83 0.51 2.64 5.77
CA LEU A 83 1.58 2.52 4.77
C LEU A 83 2.36 1.20 4.92
N GLU A 84 2.73 0.82 6.14
CA GLU A 84 3.39 -0.47 6.42
C GLU A 84 2.51 -1.66 6.01
N GLU A 85 1.20 -1.59 6.29
CA GLU A 85 0.27 -2.65 5.90
C GLU A 85 0.12 -2.74 4.37
N ILE A 86 0.05 -1.59 3.69
CA ILE A 86 0.02 -1.54 2.22
C ILE A 86 1.30 -2.13 1.64
N GLU A 87 2.46 -1.79 2.18
CA GLU A 87 3.75 -2.33 1.75
C GLU A 87 3.82 -3.86 1.94
N SER A 88 3.48 -4.36 3.13
CA SER A 88 3.41 -5.80 3.41
C SER A 88 2.48 -6.53 2.44
N LYS A 89 1.30 -5.94 2.18
CA LYS A 89 0.33 -6.45 1.21
C LYS A 89 0.85 -6.42 -0.24
N MET A 90 1.66 -5.42 -0.62
CA MET A 90 2.28 -5.35 -1.95
C MET A 90 3.38 -6.39 -2.11
N ASN A 91 4.21 -6.60 -1.07
CA ASN A 91 5.26 -7.60 -1.07
C ASN A 91 4.69 -9.02 -1.26
N LYS A 92 3.58 -9.35 -0.61
CA LYS A 92 2.87 -10.63 -0.82
C LYS A 92 2.33 -10.83 -2.24
N ILE A 93 1.99 -9.76 -2.95
CA ILE A 93 1.47 -9.83 -4.33
C ILE A 93 2.63 -9.94 -5.34
N LYS A 94 3.73 -9.20 -5.12
CA LYS A 94 4.93 -9.24 -5.97
C LYS A 94 5.72 -10.54 -5.81
N PHE A 95 5.79 -11.05 -4.59
CA PHE A 95 6.46 -12.30 -4.24
C PHE A 95 5.44 -13.23 -3.59
N PRO A 96 4.52 -13.84 -4.36
CA PRO A 96 3.80 -14.99 -3.83
C PRO A 96 4.88 -15.98 -3.40
N ALA A 97 4.86 -16.38 -2.12
CA ALA A 97 5.86 -17.23 -1.51
C ALA A 97 6.39 -18.24 -2.55
N ILE A 98 7.67 -18.15 -2.85
CA ILE A 98 8.36 -19.22 -3.55
C ILE A 98 8.41 -20.34 -2.51
N ASP A 99 7.29 -21.06 -2.34
CA ASP A 99 7.29 -22.39 -1.77
C ASP A 99 8.05 -23.25 -2.78
N LEU A 100 9.39 -23.17 -2.70
CA LEU A 100 10.25 -24.28 -3.06
C LEU A 100 9.85 -25.42 -2.13
N LYS A 101 8.78 -26.13 -2.49
CA LYS A 101 8.76 -27.57 -2.24
C LYS A 101 10.00 -28.08 -2.96
N LYS A 102 11.08 -28.27 -2.20
CA LYS A 102 12.11 -29.22 -2.57
C LYS A 102 11.37 -30.49 -2.93
N ASP A 103 11.54 -30.91 -4.18
CA ASP A 103 11.36 -32.28 -4.57
C ASP A 103 12.31 -33.09 -3.67
N ASP A 104 11.78 -33.59 -2.55
CA ASP A 104 12.35 -34.70 -1.82
C ASP A 104 11.54 -35.94 -2.24
N ASP A 105 12.30 -36.90 -2.78
CA ASP A 105 12.00 -38.27 -3.25
C ASP A 105 11.61 -38.49 -4.73
#